data_AF-A0A4Q3CS03-F1
#
_entry.id   AF-A0A4Q3CS03-F1
#
_cell.length_a   1.000
_cell.length_b   1.000
_cell.length_c   1.000
_cell.angle_alpha   90.00
_cell.angle_beta   90.00
_cell.angle_gamma   90.00
#
_symmetry.space_group_name_H-M   'P 1'
#
loop_
_entity.id
_entity.type
_entity.pdbx_description
1 polymer ?
#
loop_
_entity_poly.entity_id
_entity_poly.type
_entity_poly.pdbx_seq_one_letter_code
_entity_poly.pdbx_strand_id
1 'polypeptide(L)'
;MLLKRLITAAATACVFAAAAAPAFADGWWDDAFKERRKVTLDASALKGVTGGIDRAAVLVRLHSGVLDFTQVKPDGSDLRFIGADGRTPLTYHIERFDPLAELALIWVDVPKIAPGAAQEIWLYYGNQAAVMVSNPAATFDGEFSLVAHLNENAAVPVDQTANANVFSATGTRPTVEGLVAGGMTLGADAQIRAAASRSLNVEAAGKMTWSSWVKPAAGSAVADEALYTKLSAAGDADPVRLSIGLRQDVPYVALVTAAGAVEAVASAPLPEGTWAHLAVSAGEGKV
;
A
#
# COMPACT_ATOMS: atom_id res chain seq x y z
N MET A 1 -20.52 66.16 -59.60
CA MET A 1 -21.50 66.20 -58.48
C MET A 1 -21.15 65.05 -57.54
N LEU A 2 -20.20 65.23 -56.62
CA LEU A 2 -20.42 65.55 -55.19
C LEU A 2 -21.57 64.76 -54.52
N LEU A 3 -21.22 63.83 -53.63
CA LEU A 3 -21.72 63.72 -52.23
C LEU A 3 -20.94 62.58 -51.53
N LYS A 4 -19.93 62.90 -50.71
CA LYS A 4 -19.95 62.99 -49.23
C LYS A 4 -20.24 61.65 -48.49
N ARG A 5 -19.11 61.11 -48.01
CA ARG A 5 -18.85 60.29 -46.80
C ARG A 5 -20.02 60.05 -45.83
N LEU A 6 -20.14 58.79 -45.38
CA LEU A 6 -20.50 58.42 -44.01
C LEU A 6 -19.72 57.14 -43.65
N ILE A 7 -18.81 57.26 -42.68
CA ILE A 7 -18.09 56.15 -42.07
C ILE A 7 -18.91 55.77 -40.83
N THR A 8 -19.56 54.61 -40.87
CA THR A 8 -20.26 54.06 -39.70
C THR A 8 -19.35 53.01 -39.07
N ALA A 9 -18.77 53.33 -37.92
CA ALA A 9 -18.01 52.38 -37.12
C ALA A 9 -19.01 51.42 -36.43
N ALA A 10 -19.02 50.15 -36.85
CA ALA A 10 -19.72 49.09 -36.15
C ALA A 10 -18.79 48.50 -35.08
N ALA A 11 -19.07 48.76 -33.80
CA ALA A 11 -18.42 48.10 -32.68
C ALA A 11 -19.00 46.68 -32.56
N THR A 12 -18.25 45.68 -33.02
CA THR A 12 -18.60 44.27 -32.81
C THR A 12 -18.34 43.90 -31.36
N ALA A 13 -19.39 43.74 -30.57
CA ALA A 13 -19.30 43.16 -29.24
C ALA A 13 -19.02 41.65 -29.37
N CYS A 14 -17.77 41.24 -29.13
CA CYS A 14 -17.43 39.84 -28.93
C CYS A 14 -18.04 39.37 -27.61
N VAL A 15 -19.19 38.69 -27.69
CA VAL A 15 -19.70 37.88 -26.57
C VAL A 15 -18.79 36.67 -26.46
N PHE A 16 -17.87 36.70 -25.49
CA PHE A 16 -17.21 35.47 -25.02
C PHE A 16 -18.28 34.65 -24.29
N ALA A 17 -18.86 33.67 -24.97
CA ALA A 17 -19.57 32.59 -24.30
C ALA A 17 -18.53 31.81 -23.51
N ALA A 18 -18.44 32.08 -22.21
CA ALA A 18 -17.73 31.19 -21.29
C ALA A 18 -18.44 29.84 -21.38
N ALA A 19 -17.80 28.87 -22.03
CA ALA A 19 -18.21 27.48 -21.92
C ALA A 19 -18.05 27.09 -20.46
N ALA A 20 -19.16 27.08 -19.72
CA ALA A 20 -19.19 26.49 -18.40
C ALA A 20 -18.77 25.03 -18.58
N ALA A 21 -17.61 24.66 -18.03
CA ALA A 21 -17.30 23.26 -17.83
C ALA A 21 -18.50 22.61 -17.13
N PRO A 22 -18.94 21.41 -17.53
CA PRO A 22 -20.04 20.76 -16.84
C PRO A 22 -19.66 20.67 -15.36
N ALA A 23 -20.41 21.39 -14.52
CA ALA A 23 -20.35 21.17 -13.09
C ALA A 23 -20.79 19.72 -12.89
N PHE A 24 -19.85 18.84 -12.55
CA PHE A 24 -20.20 17.51 -12.11
C PHE A 24 -21.13 17.69 -10.92
N ALA A 25 -22.38 17.24 -11.05
CA ALA A 25 -23.29 17.21 -9.93
C ALA A 25 -22.58 16.50 -8.77
N ASP A 26 -22.53 17.17 -7.61
CA ASP A 26 -22.12 16.64 -6.31
C ASP A 26 -23.13 15.56 -5.91
N GLY A 27 -23.08 14.45 -6.65
CA GLY A 27 -24.05 13.37 -6.59
C GLY A 27 -23.69 12.44 -5.46
N TRP A 28 -24.66 12.21 -4.59
CA TRP A 28 -24.61 11.09 -3.66
C TRP A 28 -24.50 9.78 -4.47
N TRP A 29 -23.53 8.91 -4.13
CA TRP A 29 -23.25 7.70 -4.91
C TRP A 29 -24.41 6.69 -4.88
N ASP A 30 -24.99 6.46 -3.71
CA ASP A 30 -26.08 5.51 -3.50
C ASP A 30 -26.94 5.94 -2.30
N ASP A 31 -28.22 6.22 -2.54
CA ASP A 31 -29.19 6.73 -1.54
C ASP A 31 -29.48 5.71 -0.41
N ALA A 32 -29.10 4.45 -0.56
CA ALA A 32 -29.19 3.45 0.50
C ALA A 32 -28.20 3.72 1.65
N PHE A 33 -27.07 4.36 1.36
CA PHE A 33 -26.08 4.79 2.34
C PHE A 33 -26.45 6.16 2.88
N LYS A 34 -26.44 6.32 4.20
CA LYS A 34 -26.96 7.52 4.87
C LYS A 34 -25.89 8.53 5.20
N GLU A 35 -24.64 8.08 5.23
CA GLU A 35 -23.51 8.88 5.62
C GLU A 35 -22.38 8.72 4.60
N ARG A 36 -21.61 9.80 4.43
CA ARG A 36 -20.34 9.78 3.70
C ARG A 36 -19.29 10.61 4.42
N ARG A 37 -18.05 10.14 4.37
CA ARG A 37 -16.88 10.84 4.91
C ARG A 37 -15.81 10.98 3.85
N LYS A 38 -15.21 12.16 3.77
CA LYS A 38 -14.06 12.41 2.91
C LYS A 38 -12.79 11.86 3.53
N VAL A 39 -11.99 11.16 2.73
CA VAL A 39 -10.65 10.69 3.07
C VAL A 39 -9.67 11.37 2.12
N THR A 40 -8.76 12.17 2.67
CA THR A 40 -7.74 12.88 1.90
C THR A 40 -6.46 12.07 1.90
N LEU A 41 -5.99 11.69 0.71
CA LEU A 41 -4.70 11.05 0.50
C LEU A 41 -3.70 12.13 0.14
N ASP A 42 -2.79 12.44 1.06
CA ASP A 42 -1.76 13.46 0.87
C ASP A 42 -0.42 12.82 0.49
N ALA A 43 -0.05 12.98 -0.78
CA ALA A 43 1.22 12.50 -1.31
C ALA A 43 2.34 13.55 -1.24
N SER A 44 2.11 14.74 -0.68
CA SER A 44 3.09 15.83 -0.65
C SER A 44 4.34 15.52 0.17
N ALA A 45 4.21 14.65 1.17
CA ALA A 45 5.32 14.19 2.00
C ALA A 45 6.14 13.04 1.36
N LEU A 46 5.68 12.47 0.24
CA LEU A 46 6.39 11.38 -0.43
C LEU A 46 7.63 11.92 -1.14
N LYS A 47 8.80 11.60 -0.62
CA LYS A 47 10.09 11.93 -1.24
C LYS A 47 10.41 10.90 -2.33
N GLY A 48 10.99 11.35 -3.44
CA GLY A 48 11.45 10.47 -4.52
C GLY A 48 10.37 9.98 -5.49
N VAL A 49 9.10 10.35 -5.28
CA VAL A 49 8.01 10.05 -6.21
C VAL A 49 7.98 11.14 -7.29
N THR A 50 8.53 10.83 -8.47
CA THR A 50 8.65 11.76 -9.61
C THR A 50 7.57 11.57 -10.68
N GLY A 51 6.78 10.49 -10.57
CA GLY A 51 5.67 10.17 -11.47
C GLY A 51 4.42 9.72 -10.70
N GLY A 52 3.31 9.52 -11.41
CA GLY A 52 2.12 8.93 -10.82
C GLY A 52 2.39 7.50 -10.35
N ILE A 53 1.84 7.14 -9.19
CA ILE A 53 1.82 5.75 -8.71
C ILE A 53 0.51 5.16 -9.19
N ASP A 54 0.59 4.15 -10.06
CA ASP A 54 -0.58 3.40 -10.49
C ASP A 54 -0.85 2.27 -9.48
N ARG A 55 -2.13 2.01 -9.20
CA ARG A 55 -2.64 1.00 -8.25
C ARG A 55 -1.83 0.87 -6.95
N ALA A 56 -2.14 1.73 -5.99
CA ALA A 56 -1.56 1.69 -4.67
C ALA A 56 -2.56 1.13 -3.65
N ALA A 57 -2.17 0.09 -2.92
CA ALA A 57 -2.87 -0.33 -1.72
C ALA A 57 -2.57 0.66 -0.58
N VAL A 58 -3.58 1.43 -0.16
CA VAL A 58 -3.47 2.45 0.88
C VAL A 58 -4.17 1.99 2.14
N LEU A 59 -3.48 2.04 3.27
CA LEU A 59 -4.08 1.79 4.58
C LEU A 59 -4.85 3.01 5.07
N VAL A 60 -6.17 2.87 5.18
CA VAL A 60 -7.06 3.81 5.85
C VAL A 60 -7.28 3.35 7.28
N ARG A 61 -6.86 4.17 8.24
CA ARG A 61 -7.11 3.97 9.67
C ARG A 61 -8.31 4.81 10.11
N LEU A 62 -9.36 4.14 10.56
CA LEU A 62 -10.55 4.75 11.14
C LEU A 62 -10.51 4.58 12.65
N HIS A 63 -10.83 5.66 13.37
CA HIS A 63 -10.93 5.66 14.83
C HIS A 63 -12.01 6.65 15.26
N SER A 64 -12.38 6.72 16.54
CA SER A 64 -13.49 7.58 17.00
C SER A 64 -13.31 9.09 16.78
N GLY A 65 -12.08 9.55 16.57
CA GLY A 65 -11.82 10.93 16.13
C GLY A 65 -12.22 11.19 14.68
N VAL A 66 -12.37 10.13 13.87
CA VAL A 66 -12.69 10.18 12.44
C VAL A 66 -13.83 9.28 11.99
N LEU A 67 -14.56 8.62 12.88
CA LEU A 67 -15.74 7.82 12.52
C LEU A 67 -16.59 7.61 13.76
N ASP A 68 -17.89 7.81 13.65
CA ASP A 68 -18.84 7.36 14.67
C ASP A 68 -19.20 5.89 14.37
N PHE A 69 -18.64 4.96 15.14
CA PHE A 69 -18.86 3.53 14.95
C PHE A 69 -20.30 3.08 15.24
N THR A 70 -21.12 3.93 15.88
CA THR A 70 -22.56 3.63 16.09
C THR A 70 -23.39 3.77 14.81
N GLN A 71 -22.85 4.45 13.79
CA GLN A 71 -23.50 4.66 12.50
C GLN A 71 -23.11 3.62 11.45
N VAL A 72 -22.21 2.70 11.80
CA VAL A 72 -21.71 1.62 10.93
C VAL A 72 -22.28 0.29 11.43
N LYS A 73 -22.44 -0.71 10.56
CA LYS A 73 -22.81 -2.05 11.02
C LYS A 73 -21.73 -2.62 11.95
N PRO A 74 -22.10 -3.43 12.96
CA PRO A 74 -21.13 -4.02 13.89
C PRO A 74 -20.04 -4.89 13.26
N ASP A 75 -20.26 -5.38 12.04
CA ASP A 75 -19.32 -6.19 11.27
C ASP A 75 -18.59 -5.39 10.16
N GLY A 76 -18.85 -4.08 10.03
CA GLY A 76 -18.26 -3.22 8.99
C GLY A 76 -18.73 -3.55 7.56
N SER A 77 -19.76 -4.38 7.40
CA SER A 77 -20.21 -4.84 6.07
C SER A 77 -20.86 -3.76 5.20
N ASP A 78 -21.22 -2.60 5.78
CA ASP A 78 -21.77 -1.44 5.10
C ASP A 78 -20.75 -0.38 4.72
N LEU A 79 -19.44 -0.65 4.82
CA LEU A 79 -18.43 0.30 4.36
C LEU A 79 -18.31 0.24 2.82
N ARG A 80 -18.20 1.39 2.14
CA ARG A 80 -17.89 1.46 0.70
C ARG A 80 -16.90 2.59 0.43
N PHE A 81 -15.88 2.30 -0.38
CA PHE A 81 -14.91 3.30 -0.82
C PHE A 81 -15.21 3.71 -2.26
N ILE A 82 -15.35 5.01 -2.50
CA ILE A 82 -15.68 5.58 -3.80
C ILE A 82 -14.59 6.58 -4.19
N GLY A 83 -14.17 6.57 -5.46
CA GLY A 83 -13.16 7.47 -5.99
C GLY A 83 -13.59 8.94 -5.96
N ALA A 84 -12.64 9.84 -6.25
CA ALA A 84 -12.83 11.29 -6.26
C ALA A 84 -13.99 11.76 -7.17
N ASP A 85 -14.33 10.98 -8.20
CA ASP A 85 -15.41 11.26 -9.15
C ASP A 85 -16.83 11.04 -8.56
N GLY A 86 -16.91 10.56 -7.31
CA GLY A 86 -18.15 10.25 -6.60
C GLY A 86 -18.92 9.06 -7.18
N ARG A 87 -18.31 8.28 -8.07
CA ARG A 87 -18.99 7.23 -8.84
C ARG A 87 -18.27 5.90 -8.85
N THR A 88 -16.95 5.91 -8.92
CA THR A 88 -16.13 4.71 -9.12
C THR A 88 -15.96 3.97 -7.80
N PRO A 89 -16.50 2.75 -7.63
CA PRO A 89 -16.23 1.94 -6.46
C PRO A 89 -14.77 1.48 -6.47
N LEU A 90 -14.12 1.53 -5.30
CA LEU A 90 -12.76 1.07 -5.09
C LEU A 90 -12.77 -0.29 -4.41
N THR A 91 -11.88 -1.18 -4.86
CA THR A 91 -11.64 -2.46 -4.18
C THR A 91 -11.01 -2.19 -2.82
N TYR A 92 -11.43 -2.92 -1.80
CA TYR A 92 -10.86 -2.79 -0.47
C TYR A 92 -10.97 -4.10 0.30
N HIS A 93 -10.24 -4.20 1.39
CA HIS A 93 -10.52 -5.19 2.42
C HIS A 93 -10.31 -4.64 3.82
N ILE A 94 -11.09 -5.20 4.74
CA ILE A 94 -11.00 -4.92 6.17
C ILE A 94 -9.89 -5.81 6.73
N GLU A 95 -8.79 -5.18 7.15
CA GLU A 95 -7.71 -5.83 7.88
C GLU A 95 -8.12 -6.11 9.33
N ARG A 96 -8.70 -5.08 9.96
CA ARG A 96 -9.19 -5.14 11.33
C ARG A 96 -10.44 -4.29 11.45
N PHE A 97 -11.44 -4.80 12.16
CA PHE A 97 -12.63 -4.04 12.54
C PHE A 97 -13.01 -4.39 13.98
N ASP A 98 -12.80 -3.45 14.87
CA ASP A 98 -13.04 -3.58 16.30
C ASP A 98 -13.87 -2.37 16.76
N PRO A 99 -15.21 -2.44 16.63
CA PRO A 99 -16.07 -1.32 16.98
C PRO A 99 -16.11 -1.06 18.49
N LEU A 100 -15.72 -2.02 19.33
CA LEU A 100 -15.61 -1.84 20.78
C LEU A 100 -14.36 -1.03 21.14
N ALA A 101 -13.24 -1.29 20.46
CA ALA A 101 -12.04 -0.46 20.56
C ALA A 101 -12.11 0.80 19.67
N GLU A 102 -13.24 1.03 18.98
CA GLU A 102 -13.46 2.11 18.01
C GLU A 102 -12.29 2.25 17.03
N LEU A 103 -11.83 1.13 16.46
CA LEU A 103 -10.69 1.06 15.55
C LEU A 103 -11.02 0.17 14.35
N ALA A 104 -10.75 0.69 13.15
CA ALA A 104 -10.72 -0.13 11.95
C ALA A 104 -9.51 0.22 11.08
N LEU A 105 -8.97 -0.81 10.43
CA LEU A 105 -7.84 -0.74 9.52
C LEU A 105 -8.29 -1.37 8.21
N ILE A 106 -8.22 -0.61 7.13
CA ILE A 106 -8.81 -0.97 5.86
C ILE A 106 -7.81 -0.65 4.76
N TRP A 107 -7.45 -1.64 3.97
CA TRP A 107 -6.65 -1.44 2.77
C TRP A 107 -7.57 -1.13 1.60
N VAL A 108 -7.27 -0.07 0.87
CA VAL A 108 -8.05 0.38 -0.29
C VAL A 108 -7.12 0.40 -1.52
N ASP A 109 -7.53 -0.26 -2.59
CA ASP A 109 -6.85 -0.19 -3.89
C ASP A 109 -7.21 1.13 -4.57
N VAL A 110 -6.24 2.04 -4.61
CA VAL A 110 -6.38 3.37 -5.19
C VAL A 110 -5.75 3.36 -6.59
N PRO A 111 -6.55 3.53 -7.67
CA PRO A 111 -6.08 3.33 -9.04
C PRO A 111 -4.90 4.19 -9.44
N LYS A 112 -4.80 5.40 -8.88
CA LYS A 112 -3.72 6.33 -9.16
C LYS A 112 -3.47 7.24 -7.97
N ILE A 113 -2.21 7.56 -7.69
CA ILE A 113 -1.80 8.62 -6.78
C ILE A 113 -0.91 9.59 -7.58
N ALA A 114 -1.37 10.83 -7.72
CA ALA A 114 -0.59 11.86 -8.38
C ALA A 114 0.48 12.44 -7.43
N PRO A 115 1.71 12.69 -7.90
CA PRO A 115 2.74 13.32 -7.07
C PRO A 115 2.34 14.76 -6.73
N GLY A 116 2.61 15.17 -5.49
CA GLY A 116 2.48 16.57 -5.06
C GLY A 116 1.06 17.14 -4.98
N ALA A 117 0.02 16.33 -5.20
CA ALA A 117 -1.37 16.73 -5.05
C ALA A 117 -2.09 15.85 -4.04
N ALA A 118 -2.90 16.46 -3.18
CA ALA A 118 -3.85 15.74 -2.37
C ALA A 118 -4.97 15.21 -3.29
N GLN A 119 -5.36 13.96 -3.11
CA GLN A 119 -6.50 13.38 -3.78
C GLN A 119 -7.53 12.89 -2.76
N GLU A 120 -8.77 12.83 -3.20
CA GLU A 120 -9.90 12.53 -2.32
C GLU A 120 -10.50 11.18 -2.70
N ILE A 121 -10.85 10.39 -1.69
CA ILE A 121 -11.76 9.26 -1.82
C ILE A 121 -12.87 9.45 -0.78
N TRP A 122 -13.99 8.79 -0.99
CA TRP A 122 -15.15 8.86 -0.10
C TRP A 122 -15.39 7.52 0.56
N LEU A 123 -15.61 7.54 1.86
CA LEU A 123 -16.13 6.42 2.64
C LEU A 123 -17.63 6.60 2.82
N TYR A 124 -18.45 5.70 2.27
CA TYR A 124 -19.90 5.62 2.49
C TYR A 124 -20.23 4.54 3.53
N TYR A 125 -21.23 4.81 4.37
CA TYR A 125 -21.72 3.91 5.43
C TYR A 125 -23.16 4.24 5.85
N GLY A 126 -23.70 3.52 6.84
CA GLY A 126 -25.05 3.72 7.36
C GLY A 126 -26.13 2.93 6.61
N ASN A 127 -25.74 1.92 5.83
CA ASN A 127 -26.67 1.05 5.10
C ASN A 127 -26.84 -0.29 5.81
N GLN A 128 -27.88 -0.42 6.64
CA GLN A 128 -28.14 -1.65 7.40
C GLN A 128 -28.44 -2.88 6.52
N ALA A 129 -28.89 -2.67 5.28
CA ALA A 129 -29.16 -3.75 4.32
C ALA A 129 -27.93 -4.17 3.51
N ALA A 130 -26.80 -3.46 3.62
CA ALA A 130 -25.58 -3.80 2.89
C ALA A 130 -25.00 -5.14 3.36
N VAL A 131 -24.38 -5.85 2.41
CA VAL A 131 -23.65 -7.10 2.64
C VAL A 131 -22.15 -6.87 2.52
N MET A 132 -21.36 -7.74 3.13
CA MET A 132 -19.90 -7.68 3.10
C MET A 132 -19.37 -7.85 1.68
N VAL A 133 -18.47 -6.96 1.25
CA VAL A 133 -17.78 -7.02 -0.07
C VAL A 133 -16.25 -6.89 0.06
N SER A 134 -15.71 -6.95 1.28
CA SER A 134 -14.27 -6.98 1.56
C SER A 134 -13.57 -8.10 0.78
N ASN A 135 -12.51 -7.78 0.04
CA ASN A 135 -11.81 -8.73 -0.83
C ASN A 135 -10.28 -8.51 -0.78
N PRO A 136 -9.55 -9.23 0.10
CA PRO A 136 -8.10 -9.10 0.22
C PRO A 136 -7.34 -9.42 -1.06
N ALA A 137 -7.67 -10.54 -1.71
CA ALA A 137 -7.00 -11.00 -2.93
C ALA A 137 -7.07 -9.97 -4.05
N ALA A 138 -8.25 -9.36 -4.26
CA ALA A 138 -8.42 -8.32 -5.27
C ALA A 138 -7.76 -6.99 -4.90
N THR A 139 -7.58 -6.69 -3.60
CA THR A 139 -6.92 -5.46 -3.15
C THR A 139 -5.42 -5.44 -3.51
N PHE A 140 -4.81 -6.61 -3.62
CA PHE A 140 -3.38 -6.76 -3.97
C PHE A 140 -3.15 -7.39 -5.35
N ASP A 141 -4.18 -7.51 -6.19
CA ASP A 141 -4.06 -8.25 -7.46
C ASP A 141 -3.24 -7.50 -8.53
N GLY A 142 -2.46 -8.25 -9.31
CA GLY A 142 -1.75 -7.82 -10.52
C GLY A 142 -0.40 -7.13 -10.34
N GLU A 143 -0.17 -6.37 -9.27
CA GLU A 143 1.14 -5.70 -9.03
C GLU A 143 1.97 -6.34 -7.90
N PHE A 144 1.35 -7.15 -7.05
CA PHE A 144 2.02 -7.79 -5.92
C PHE A 144 2.23 -9.28 -6.17
N SER A 145 3.48 -9.72 -6.15
CA SER A 145 3.82 -11.16 -6.20
C SER A 145 3.49 -11.90 -4.91
N LEU A 146 3.52 -11.21 -3.77
CA LEU A 146 3.32 -11.77 -2.43
C LEU A 146 3.06 -10.66 -1.41
N VAL A 147 2.06 -10.84 -0.56
CA VAL A 147 1.78 -9.94 0.58
C VAL A 147 1.46 -10.81 1.79
N ALA A 148 2.17 -10.59 2.91
CA ALA A 148 1.95 -11.34 4.15
C ALA A 148 1.89 -10.39 5.34
N HIS A 149 0.71 -10.24 5.95
CA HIS A 149 0.48 -9.35 7.09
C HIS A 149 0.82 -9.96 8.46
N LEU A 150 1.32 -11.20 8.48
CA LEU A 150 1.81 -11.89 9.70
C LEU A 150 0.78 -11.91 10.85
N ASN A 151 -0.35 -12.57 10.59
CA ASN A 151 -1.50 -12.63 11.49
C ASN A 151 -1.13 -12.90 12.96
N GLU A 152 -1.83 -12.21 13.86
CA GLU A 152 -1.61 -12.23 15.32
C GLU A 152 -1.63 -13.61 15.98
N ASN A 153 -2.32 -14.58 15.38
CA ASN A 153 -2.55 -15.91 15.96
C ASN A 153 -2.06 -17.07 15.07
N ALA A 154 -1.36 -16.79 13.97
CA ALA A 154 -0.93 -17.82 13.03
C ALA A 154 0.60 -17.88 12.93
N ALA A 155 1.18 -19.03 13.31
CA ALA A 155 2.63 -19.25 13.23
C ALA A 155 3.15 -19.34 11.78
N VAL A 156 2.27 -19.65 10.84
CA VAL A 156 2.58 -19.71 9.40
C VAL A 156 1.80 -18.57 8.71
N PRO A 157 2.49 -17.67 7.97
CA PRO A 157 1.82 -16.61 7.23
C PRO A 157 0.93 -17.14 6.10
N VAL A 158 -0.01 -16.29 5.67
CA VAL A 158 -0.87 -16.52 4.52
C VAL A 158 -0.62 -15.40 3.51
N ASP A 159 -0.48 -15.78 2.24
CA ASP A 159 -0.41 -14.83 1.14
C ASP A 159 -1.77 -14.18 0.90
N GLN A 160 -1.82 -12.85 0.97
CA GLN A 160 -3.01 -12.04 0.76
C GLN A 160 -3.28 -11.76 -0.73
N THR A 161 -2.36 -12.13 -1.63
CA THR A 161 -2.55 -11.99 -3.07
C THR A 161 -3.34 -13.15 -3.66
N ALA A 162 -3.87 -12.98 -4.87
CA ALA A 162 -4.48 -14.06 -5.63
C ALA A 162 -3.51 -15.20 -6.00
N ASN A 163 -2.19 -15.01 -5.83
CA ASN A 163 -1.18 -16.03 -6.12
C ASN A 163 -1.19 -17.20 -5.11
N ALA A 164 -1.71 -16.96 -3.90
CA ALA A 164 -1.81 -17.96 -2.84
C ALA A 164 -0.49 -18.74 -2.60
N ASN A 165 0.64 -18.03 -2.55
CA ASN A 165 1.94 -18.64 -2.28
C ASN A 165 1.92 -19.39 -0.93
N VAL A 166 2.44 -20.61 -0.93
CA VAL A 166 2.45 -21.47 0.25
C VAL A 166 3.68 -21.18 1.10
N PHE A 167 3.49 -21.06 2.42
CA PHE A 167 4.58 -20.87 3.38
C PHE A 167 4.80 -22.11 4.25
N SER A 168 6.04 -22.26 4.69
CA SER A 168 6.42 -23.04 5.87
C SER A 168 7.12 -22.12 6.86
N ALA A 169 6.91 -22.32 8.16
CA ALA A 169 7.58 -21.54 9.19
C ALA A 169 8.04 -22.43 10.36
N THR A 170 9.17 -22.07 10.96
CA THR A 170 9.75 -22.73 12.14
C THR A 170 10.28 -21.67 13.10
N GLY A 171 10.22 -21.90 14.41
CA GLY A 171 10.76 -20.99 15.43
C GLY A 171 10.05 -19.62 15.53
N THR A 172 8.99 -19.40 14.74
CA THR A 172 8.25 -18.14 14.69
C THR A 172 7.31 -17.98 15.90
N ARG A 173 7.13 -16.74 16.36
CA ARG A 173 6.24 -16.40 17.47
C ARG A 173 5.30 -15.26 17.06
N PRO A 174 4.02 -15.56 16.75
CA PRO A 174 3.02 -14.52 16.46
C PRO A 174 2.87 -13.54 17.61
N THR A 175 2.57 -12.29 17.30
CA THR A 175 2.34 -11.22 18.28
C THR A 175 1.24 -10.28 17.83
N VAL A 176 0.54 -9.69 18.80
CA VAL A 176 -0.45 -8.62 18.57
C VAL A 176 0.21 -7.22 18.51
N GLU A 177 1.51 -7.12 18.78
CA GLU A 177 2.25 -5.84 18.77
C GLU A 177 2.61 -5.34 17.37
N GLY A 178 1.95 -5.86 16.33
CA GLY A 178 2.10 -5.40 14.95
C GLY A 178 1.70 -3.93 14.77
N LEU A 179 2.25 -3.30 13.72
CA LEU A 179 1.91 -1.90 13.41
C LEU A 179 0.52 -1.76 12.77
N VAL A 180 0.15 -2.71 11.91
CA VAL A 180 -1.09 -2.68 11.13
C VAL A 180 -1.95 -3.88 11.48
N ALA A 181 -1.43 -5.08 11.27
CA ALA A 181 -2.08 -6.32 11.65
C ALA A 181 -1.48 -6.86 12.94
N GLY A 182 -1.36 -8.18 13.05
CA GLY A 182 -0.39 -8.80 13.93
C GLY A 182 1.05 -8.54 13.48
N GLY A 183 1.98 -9.24 14.12
CA GLY A 183 3.36 -9.31 13.72
C GLY A 183 3.94 -10.67 14.06
N MET A 184 5.22 -10.84 13.76
CA MET A 184 5.94 -12.05 14.14
C MET A 184 7.28 -11.69 14.76
N THR A 185 7.52 -12.18 15.97
CA THR A 185 8.85 -12.12 16.59
C THR A 185 9.70 -13.24 16.00
N LEU A 186 10.87 -12.86 15.48
CA LEU A 186 11.84 -13.77 14.88
C LEU A 186 13.08 -13.84 15.79
N GLY A 187 13.38 -15.04 16.29
CA GLY A 187 14.63 -15.34 16.98
C GLY A 187 15.67 -15.93 16.05
N ALA A 188 16.84 -16.28 16.57
CA ALA A 188 17.94 -16.87 15.79
C ALA A 188 17.58 -18.23 15.13
N ASP A 189 16.57 -18.92 15.64
CA ASP A 189 16.04 -20.19 15.12
C ASP A 189 14.80 -20.02 14.24
N ALA A 190 14.33 -18.78 14.05
CA ALA A 190 13.11 -18.51 13.31
C ALA A 190 13.38 -18.43 11.80
N GLN A 191 12.55 -19.11 11.03
CA GLN A 191 12.57 -19.04 9.56
C GLN A 191 11.14 -19.04 9.03
N ILE A 192 10.89 -18.20 8.05
CA ILE A 192 9.69 -18.25 7.20
C ILE A 192 10.20 -18.49 5.78
N ARG A 193 9.62 -19.48 5.10
CA ARG A 193 9.98 -19.82 3.72
C ARG A 193 8.74 -19.91 2.87
N ALA A 194 8.68 -19.09 1.82
CA ALA A 194 7.73 -19.29 0.74
C ALA A 194 8.23 -20.44 -0.15
N ALA A 195 7.34 -21.35 -0.51
CA ALA A 195 7.61 -22.39 -1.50
C ALA A 195 7.89 -21.76 -2.87
N ALA A 196 8.73 -22.41 -3.67
CA ALA A 196 9.00 -21.94 -5.02
C ALA A 196 7.71 -21.96 -5.86
N SER A 197 7.43 -20.86 -6.54
CA SER A 197 6.27 -20.70 -7.40
C SER A 197 6.61 -19.80 -8.58
N ARG A 198 5.76 -19.82 -9.62
CA ARG A 198 5.95 -18.97 -10.81
C ARG A 198 5.78 -17.48 -10.49
N SER A 199 4.86 -17.12 -9.58
CA SER A 199 4.60 -15.74 -9.19
C SER A 199 5.76 -15.10 -8.42
N LEU A 200 6.64 -15.90 -7.81
CA LEU A 200 7.85 -15.44 -7.11
C LEU A 200 9.10 -15.46 -7.99
N ASN A 201 8.98 -15.78 -9.27
CA ASN A 201 10.12 -15.76 -10.18
C ASN A 201 10.50 -14.32 -10.52
N VAL A 202 11.78 -13.98 -10.33
CA VAL A 202 12.36 -12.73 -10.80
C VAL A 202 13.41 -13.12 -11.82
N GLU A 203 13.15 -12.80 -13.09
CA GLU A 203 14.07 -13.13 -14.18
C GLU A 203 15.38 -12.35 -14.06
N ALA A 204 16.40 -12.77 -14.80
CA ALA A 204 17.65 -12.04 -14.88
C ALA A 204 17.39 -10.60 -15.39
N ALA A 205 17.92 -9.60 -14.69
CA ALA A 205 17.63 -8.18 -14.91
C ALA A 205 16.14 -7.77 -14.71
N GLY A 206 15.32 -8.65 -14.12
CA GLY A 206 13.96 -8.35 -13.70
C GLY A 206 13.92 -7.26 -12.64
N LYS A 207 12.78 -6.59 -12.55
CA LYS A 207 12.51 -5.57 -11.53
C LYS A 207 11.84 -6.22 -10.33
N MET A 208 12.19 -5.80 -9.12
CA MET A 208 11.47 -6.21 -7.92
C MET A 208 11.55 -5.12 -6.86
N THR A 209 10.53 -5.08 -6.01
CA THR A 209 10.56 -4.30 -4.77
C THR A 209 10.25 -5.25 -3.62
N TRP A 210 11.03 -5.13 -2.54
CA TRP A 210 10.71 -5.72 -1.25
C TRP A 210 10.51 -4.60 -0.24
N SER A 211 9.50 -4.73 0.61
CA SER A 211 9.29 -3.81 1.72
C SER A 211 8.69 -4.51 2.93
N SER A 212 9.05 -4.06 4.13
CA SER A 212 8.48 -4.54 5.38
C SER A 212 8.53 -3.48 6.46
N TRP A 213 7.59 -3.55 7.40
CA TRP A 213 7.77 -2.97 8.72
C TRP A 213 8.64 -3.90 9.57
N VAL A 214 9.63 -3.34 10.26
CA VAL A 214 10.53 -4.06 11.17
C VAL A 214 10.69 -3.28 12.47
N LYS A 215 10.89 -3.99 13.58
CA LYS A 215 11.15 -3.40 14.90
C LYS A 215 12.31 -4.15 15.54
N PRO A 216 13.55 -3.63 15.43
CA PRO A 216 14.70 -4.24 16.09
C PRO A 216 14.46 -4.33 17.61
N ALA A 217 14.82 -5.46 18.22
CA ALA A 217 14.61 -5.65 19.65
C ALA A 217 15.53 -4.71 20.45
N ALA A 218 14.99 -4.10 21.51
CA ALA A 218 15.79 -3.22 22.38
C ALA A 218 16.89 -4.01 23.09
N GLY A 219 18.13 -3.50 23.03
CA GLY A 219 19.31 -4.16 23.57
C GLY A 219 19.71 -5.44 22.82
N SER A 220 19.28 -5.62 21.56
CA SER A 220 19.72 -6.73 20.73
C SER A 220 21.24 -6.63 20.51
N ALA A 221 21.98 -7.69 20.85
CA ALA A 221 23.42 -7.79 20.58
C ALA A 221 23.72 -8.56 19.28
N VAL A 222 22.72 -8.71 18.40
CA VAL A 222 22.88 -9.53 17.21
C VAL A 222 23.76 -8.80 16.19
N ALA A 223 24.84 -9.47 15.77
CA ALA A 223 25.83 -8.87 14.90
C ALA A 223 25.33 -8.74 13.45
N ASP A 224 24.58 -9.73 12.95
CA ASP A 224 24.04 -9.77 11.59
C ASP A 224 22.73 -10.58 11.58
N GLU A 225 21.68 -10.01 10.99
CA GLU A 225 20.33 -10.57 10.90
C GLU A 225 19.84 -10.50 9.44
N ALA A 226 19.37 -11.62 8.90
CA ALA A 226 18.73 -11.64 7.59
C ALA A 226 17.21 -11.38 7.74
N LEU A 227 16.72 -10.33 7.09
CA LEU A 227 15.28 -9.99 7.04
C LEU A 227 14.60 -10.63 5.84
N TYR A 228 15.31 -10.70 4.71
CA TYR A 228 14.81 -11.29 3.48
C TYR A 228 15.96 -11.88 2.67
N THR A 229 15.76 -13.06 2.10
CA THR A 229 16.67 -13.65 1.12
C THR A 229 15.89 -14.16 -0.07
N LYS A 230 16.23 -13.67 -1.26
CA LYS A 230 15.79 -14.24 -2.54
C LYS A 230 16.86 -15.18 -3.06
N LEU A 231 16.56 -16.47 -3.07
CA LEU A 231 17.42 -17.50 -3.66
C LEU A 231 17.25 -17.57 -5.19
N SER A 232 18.25 -18.13 -5.85
CA SER A 232 18.16 -18.53 -7.26
C SER A 232 17.20 -19.71 -7.44
N ALA A 233 16.94 -20.10 -8.69
CA ALA A 233 16.11 -21.26 -9.02
C ALA A 233 16.66 -22.58 -8.46
N ALA A 234 17.98 -22.67 -8.20
CA ALA A 234 18.60 -23.84 -7.58
C ALA A 234 18.46 -23.87 -6.05
N GLY A 235 17.81 -22.87 -5.44
CA GLY A 235 17.53 -22.81 -4.01
C GLY A 235 18.82 -22.74 -3.19
N ASP A 236 18.87 -23.48 -2.08
CA ASP A 236 20.01 -23.45 -1.15
C ASP A 236 21.29 -24.09 -1.71
N ALA A 237 21.18 -24.83 -2.83
CA ALA A 237 22.33 -25.47 -3.47
C ALA A 237 23.23 -24.48 -4.23
N ASP A 238 22.79 -23.23 -4.41
CA ASP A 238 23.47 -22.21 -5.18
C ASP A 238 23.80 -20.97 -4.32
N PRO A 239 25.03 -20.44 -4.36
CA PRO A 239 25.38 -19.22 -3.65
C PRO A 239 24.68 -17.96 -4.18
N VAL A 240 24.10 -17.98 -5.38
CA VAL A 240 23.44 -16.80 -5.97
C VAL A 240 22.20 -16.41 -5.17
N ARG A 241 22.21 -15.20 -4.60
CA ARG A 241 21.12 -14.66 -3.78
C ARG A 241 21.17 -13.15 -3.64
N LEU A 242 20.00 -12.56 -3.46
CA LEU A 242 19.85 -11.21 -2.92
C LEU A 242 19.45 -11.33 -1.45
N SER A 243 20.15 -10.63 -0.56
CA SER A 243 19.88 -10.60 0.87
C SER A 243 19.67 -9.18 1.34
N ILE A 244 18.67 -8.98 2.19
CA ILE A 244 18.40 -7.73 2.90
C ILE A 244 18.47 -8.07 4.38
N GLY A 245 19.23 -7.30 5.13
CA GLY A 245 19.50 -7.60 6.53
C GLY A 245 19.87 -6.38 7.34
N LEU A 246 20.14 -6.61 8.61
CA LEU A 246 20.65 -5.62 9.57
C LEU A 246 22.00 -6.11 10.08
N ARG A 247 23.02 -5.26 10.07
CA ARG A 247 24.30 -5.52 10.73
C ARG A 247 24.49 -4.50 11.83
N GLN A 248 24.38 -4.94 13.09
CA GLN A 248 24.30 -4.04 14.25
C GLN A 248 23.22 -2.95 14.04
N ASP A 249 22.01 -3.38 13.69
CA ASP A 249 20.85 -2.54 13.33
C ASP A 249 21.02 -1.64 12.10
N VAL A 250 22.16 -1.67 11.40
CA VAL A 250 22.37 -0.93 10.16
C VAL A 250 21.83 -1.74 8.96
N PRO A 251 20.83 -1.23 8.22
CA PRO A 251 20.34 -1.92 7.04
C PRO A 251 21.41 -2.11 5.97
N TYR A 252 21.42 -3.29 5.36
CA TYR A 252 22.22 -3.58 4.17
C TYR A 252 21.42 -4.35 3.13
N VAL A 253 21.86 -4.24 1.89
CA VAL A 253 21.47 -5.14 0.79
C VAL A 253 22.72 -5.70 0.14
N ALA A 254 22.75 -7.01 -0.03
CA ALA A 254 23.86 -7.73 -0.65
C ALA A 254 23.35 -8.57 -1.82
N LEU A 255 24.09 -8.59 -2.92
CA LEU A 255 23.85 -9.44 -4.07
C LEU A 255 25.08 -10.31 -4.30
N VAL A 256 24.91 -11.62 -4.19
CA VAL A 256 25.92 -12.61 -4.54
C VAL A 256 25.56 -13.20 -5.90
N THR A 257 26.52 -13.19 -6.82
CA THR A 257 26.40 -13.75 -8.17
C THR A 257 27.58 -14.69 -8.46
N ALA A 258 27.54 -15.40 -9.59
CA ALA A 258 28.69 -16.17 -10.07
C ALA A 258 29.93 -15.29 -10.36
N ALA A 259 29.75 -13.98 -10.58
CA ALA A 259 30.83 -13.03 -10.85
C ALA A 259 31.43 -12.42 -9.57
N GLY A 260 30.82 -12.62 -8.41
CA GLY A 260 31.24 -12.04 -7.13
C GLY A 260 30.07 -11.49 -6.31
N ALA A 261 30.40 -10.84 -5.20
CA ALA A 261 29.44 -10.24 -4.28
C ALA A 261 29.58 -8.72 -4.27
N VAL A 262 28.45 -8.02 -4.23
CA VAL A 262 28.36 -6.56 -4.03
C VAL A 262 27.40 -6.27 -2.87
N GLU A 263 27.67 -5.20 -2.13
CA GLU A 263 26.87 -4.79 -0.97
C GLU A 263 26.70 -3.27 -0.95
N ALA A 264 25.54 -2.82 -0.51
CA ALA A 264 25.29 -1.44 -0.11
C ALA A 264 24.79 -1.43 1.35
N VAL A 265 25.26 -0.46 2.12
CA VAL A 265 24.96 -0.32 3.55
C VAL A 265 24.39 1.08 3.79
N ALA A 266 23.34 1.17 4.59
CA ALA A 266 22.75 2.44 5.00
C ALA A 266 23.72 3.26 5.87
N SER A 267 23.53 4.58 5.90
CA SER A 267 24.41 5.48 6.67
C SER A 267 24.11 5.54 8.17
N ALA A 268 23.02 4.94 8.63
CA ALA A 268 22.58 5.00 10.01
C ALA A 268 21.85 3.72 10.43
N PRO A 269 21.93 3.32 11.72
CA PRO A 269 21.16 2.21 12.26
C PRO A 269 19.68 2.56 12.36
N LEU A 270 18.85 1.53 12.40
CA LEU A 270 17.46 1.65 12.79
C LEU A 270 17.33 1.94 14.30
N PRO A 271 16.31 2.70 14.72
CA PRO A 271 16.06 2.91 16.14
C PRO A 271 15.58 1.61 16.80
N GLU A 272 16.30 1.19 17.84
CA GLU A 272 15.90 0.05 18.66
C GLU A 272 14.50 0.23 19.28
N GLY A 273 13.76 -0.88 19.39
CA GLY A 273 12.44 -0.91 20.00
C GLY A 273 11.37 -0.11 19.27
N THR A 274 11.67 0.42 18.08
CA THR A 274 10.79 1.31 17.31
C THR A 274 10.52 0.74 15.92
N TRP A 275 9.28 0.87 15.45
CA TRP A 275 8.90 0.45 14.10
C TRP A 275 9.58 1.33 13.04
N ALA A 276 10.21 0.69 12.06
CA ALA A 276 10.77 1.31 10.87
C ALA A 276 10.24 0.62 9.62
N HIS A 277 10.02 1.39 8.56
CA HIS A 277 9.69 0.85 7.24
C HIS A 277 10.96 0.75 6.40
N LEU A 278 11.26 -0.46 5.93
CA LEU A 278 12.34 -0.71 4.99
C LEU A 278 11.77 -1.01 3.61
N ALA A 279 12.41 -0.48 2.58
CA ALA A 279 12.13 -0.82 1.20
C ALA A 279 13.43 -0.90 0.40
N VAL A 280 13.50 -1.89 -0.50
CA VAL A 280 14.60 -2.09 -1.45
C VAL A 280 13.99 -2.33 -2.82
N SER A 281 14.47 -1.62 -3.84
CA SER A 281 14.02 -1.77 -5.22
C SER A 281 15.20 -2.15 -6.11
N ALA A 282 15.10 -3.29 -6.78
CA ALA A 282 16.06 -3.71 -7.79
C ALA A 282 15.47 -3.53 -9.19
N GLY A 283 16.26 -3.01 -10.12
CA GLY A 283 15.88 -2.82 -11.51
C GLY A 283 16.90 -2.00 -12.28
N GLU A 284 16.91 -2.13 -13.62
CA GLU A 284 17.77 -1.31 -14.49
C GLU A 284 19.26 -1.40 -14.14
N GLY A 285 19.68 -2.57 -13.65
CA GLY A 285 21.06 -2.83 -13.24
C GLY A 285 21.47 -2.18 -11.90
N LYS A 286 20.50 -1.73 -11.10
CA LYS A 286 20.72 -1.11 -9.78
C LYS A 286 19.86 -1.79 -8.72
N VAL A 287 20.31 -1.68 -7.47
CA VAL A 287 19.60 -2.07 -6.24
C VAL A 287 19.69 -0.88 -5.28
#